data_AF-A0A285P3N2-F1
#
_entry.id   AF-A0A285P3N2-F1
#
_cell.length_a   1.000
_cell.length_b   1.000
_cell.length_c   1.000
_cell.angle_alpha   90.00
_cell.angle_beta   90.00
_cell.angle_gamma   90.00
#
_symmetry.space_group_name_H-M   'P 1'
#
loop_
_entity.id
_entity.type
_entity.pdbx_description
1 polymer ?
#
loop_
_entity_poly.entity_id
_entity_poly.type
_entity_poly.pdbx_seq_one_letter_code
_entity_poly.pdbx_strand_id
1 'polypeptide(L)' 'MKGKDFLALTAGFNILGGILAGLAVGYAFDKWLMEGVFKIKSFPLGLLFFFFVGIISGFWNTYKDLKRLS' A
#
# COMPACT_ATOMS: atom_id res chain seq x y z
N MET A 1 -25.62 -11.92 2.32
CA MET A 1 -24.26 -12.32 1.86
C MET A 1 -23.62 -13.12 2.99
N LYS A 2 -22.98 -14.26 2.71
CA LYS A 2 -22.42 -15.10 3.78
C LYS A 2 -21.25 -14.35 4.41
N GLY A 3 -21.05 -14.43 5.73
CA GLY A 3 -19.99 -13.67 6.44
C GLY A 3 -18.58 -13.87 5.85
N LYS A 4 -18.32 -15.01 5.19
CA LYS A 4 -17.08 -15.30 4.47
C LYS A 4 -16.85 -14.39 3.25
N ASP A 5 -17.91 -14.01 2.54
CA ASP A 5 -17.82 -13.12 1.37
C ASP A 5 -17.48 -11.70 1.81
N PHE A 6 -18.01 -11.27 2.96
CA PHE A 6 -17.72 -9.96 3.54
C PHE A 6 -16.27 -9.86 4.02
N LEU A 7 -15.76 -10.92 4.67
CA LEU A 7 -14.35 -11.01 5.07
C LEU A 7 -13.39 -10.98 3.88
N ALA A 8 -13.70 -11.73 2.82
CA ALA A 8 -12.89 -11.73 1.60
C ALA A 8 -12.88 -10.35 0.91
N LEU A 9 -14.02 -9.66 0.92
CA LEU A 9 -14.15 -8.31 0.38
C LEU A 9 -13.32 -7.30 1.18
N THR A 10 -13.43 -7.31 2.52
CA THR A 10 -12.63 -6.42 3.39
C THR A 10 -11.13 -6.69 3.26
N ALA A 11 -10.72 -7.96 3.19
CA ALA A 11 -9.33 -8.35 2.94
C ALA A 11 -8.83 -7.80 1.59
N GLY A 12 -9.64 -7.93 0.54
CA GLY A 12 -9.34 -7.38 -0.78
C GLY A 12 -9.17 -5.85 -0.76
N PHE A 13 -10.08 -5.14 -0.09
CA PHE A 13 -10.00 -3.68 0.06
C PHE A 13 -8.78 -3.21 0.86
N ASN A 14 -8.40 -3.92 1.93
CA ASN A 14 -7.20 -3.59 2.70
C ASN A 14 -5.92 -3.78 1.88
N ILE A 15 -5.83 -4.85 1.11
CA ILE A 15 -4.66 -5.12 0.25
C ILE A 15 -4.61 -4.10 -0.89
N LEU A 16 -5.72 -3.89 -1.60
CA LEU A 16 -5.81 -2.89 -2.67
C LEU A 16 -5.54 -1.47 -2.15
N GLY A 17 -6.12 -1.11 -1.00
CA GLY A 17 -5.90 0.18 -0.35
C GLY A 17 -4.45 0.39 0.05
N GLY A 18 -3.79 -0.64 0.60
CA GLY A 18 -2.37 -0.60 0.93
C GLY A 18 -1.49 -0.39 -0.29
N ILE A 19 -1.75 -1.12 -1.38
CA ILE A 19 -1.02 -0.97 -2.65
C ILE A 19 -1.22 0.42 -3.24
N LEU A 20 -2.45 0.90 -3.33
CA LEU A 20 -2.76 2.23 -3.89
C LEU A 20 -2.15 3.35 -3.05
N ALA A 21 -2.21 3.24 -1.71
CA ALA A 21 -1.55 4.20 -0.82
C ALA A 21 -0.03 4.17 -0.98
N GLY A 22 0.58 2.98 -1.04
CA GLY A 22 2.02 2.82 -1.28
C GLY A 22 2.46 3.43 -2.61
N LEU A 23 1.72 3.18 -3.69
CA LEU A 23 1.99 3.77 -5.01
C LEU A 23 1.83 5.29 -4.99
N ALA A 24 0.78 5.82 -4.36
CA ALA A 24 0.54 7.25 -4.28
C ALA A 24 1.65 7.98 -3.49
N VAL A 25 2.02 7.44 -2.33
CA VAL A 25 3.11 7.98 -1.50
C VAL A 25 4.44 7.86 -2.22
N GLY A 26 4.72 6.73 -2.86
CA GLY A 26 5.97 6.51 -3.59
C GLY A 26 6.12 7.42 -4.81
N TYR A 27 5.03 7.64 -5.56
CA TYR A 27 5.01 8.62 -6.65
C TYR A 27 5.22 10.04 -6.16
N ALA A 28 4.54 10.44 -5.07
CA ALA A 28 4.72 11.76 -4.47
C ALA A 28 6.17 11.94 -3.97
N PHE A 29 6.76 10.90 -3.38
CA PHE A 29 8.13 10.91 -2.91
C PHE A 29 9.14 11.10 -4.06
N ASP A 30 9.04 10.28 -5.11
CA ASP A 30 9.98 10.37 -6.24
C ASP A 30 9.84 11.72 -6.97
N LYS A 31 8.61 12.21 -7.18
CA LYS A 31 8.38 13.44 -7.94
C LYS A 31 8.63 14.71 -7.13
N TRP A 32 8.18 14.78 -5.88
CA TRP A 32 8.28 16.00 -5.07
C TRP A 32 9.57 16.06 -4.28
N LEU A 33 10.04 14.93 -3.74
CA LEU A 33 11.22 14.90 -2.89
C LEU A 33 12.49 14.67 -3.74
N MET A 34 12.55 13.61 -4.54
CA MET A 34 13.77 13.27 -5.30
C MET A 34 14.01 14.22 -6.48
N GLU A 35 13.02 14.41 -7.37
CA GLU A 35 13.17 15.35 -8.49
C GLU A 35 13.14 16.81 -8.04
N GLY A 36 12.28 17.16 -7.08
CA GLY A 36 12.10 18.54 -6.63
C GLY A 36 13.23 19.07 -5.75
N VAL A 37 13.57 18.34 -4.68
CA VAL A 37 14.56 18.79 -3.68
C VAL A 37 15.98 18.39 -4.08
N PHE A 38 16.16 17.15 -4.52
CA PHE A 38 17.50 16.64 -4.81
C PHE A 38 17.93 16.87 -6.26
N LYS A 39 17.02 17.23 -7.19
CA LYS A 39 17.30 17.40 -8.64
C LYS A 39 17.99 16.20 -9.29
N ILE A 40 17.89 15.03 -8.67
CA ILE A 40 18.44 13.78 -9.21
C ILE A 40 17.33 13.13 -10.02
N LYS A 41 17.62 12.80 -11.29
CA LYS A 41 16.76 11.93 -12.10
C LYS A 41 16.81 10.54 -11.48
N SER A 42 15.99 10.31 -10.45
CA SER A 42 16.01 9.04 -9.73
C SER A 42 15.28 7.99 -10.56
N PHE A 43 15.90 6.82 -10.70
CA PHE A 43 15.17 5.58 -10.92
C PHE A 43 14.04 5.52 -9.87
N PRO A 44 12.82 5.01 -10.18
CA PRO A 44 11.63 5.15 -9.32
C PRO A 44 11.70 4.26 -8.07
N LEU A 45 12.73 4.48 -7.26
CA LEU A 45 13.13 3.68 -6.11
C LEU A 45 12.18 3.93 -4.94
N GLY A 46 11.70 5.17 -4.76
CA GLY A 46 10.65 5.47 -3.78
C GLY A 46 9.37 4.75 -4.17
N LEU A 47 8.95 4.84 -5.42
CA LEU A 47 7.76 4.14 -5.91
C LEU A 47 7.87 2.62 -5.72
N LEU A 48 9.02 2.03 -6.07
CA LEU A 48 9.27 0.60 -5.88
C LEU A 48 9.27 0.21 -4.39
N PHE A 49 9.95 1.01 -3.55
CA PHE A 49 10.02 0.77 -2.10
C PHE A 49 8.64 0.86 -1.45
N PHE A 50 7.92 1.96 -1.69
CA PHE A 50 6.60 2.17 -1.09
C PHE A 50 5.54 1.24 -1.68
N PHE A 51 5.72 0.72 -2.90
CA PHE A 51 4.89 -0.37 -3.43
C PHE A 51 4.98 -1.63 -2.54
N PHE A 52 6.19 -2.10 -2.23
CA PHE A 52 6.36 -3.27 -1.35
C PHE A 52 5.87 -2.98 0.07
N VAL A 53 6.13 -1.78 0.61
CA VAL A 53 5.60 -1.36 1.92
C VAL A 53 4.06 -1.34 1.90
N GLY A 54 3.45 -0.87 0.81
CA GLY A 54 2.00 -0.85 0.62
C GLY A 54 1.40 -2.26 0.61
N ILE A 55 2.04 -3.20 -0.10
CA ILE A 55 1.66 -4.62 -0.08
C ILE A 55 1.73 -5.16 1.36
N ILE A 56 2.88 -5.04 2.02
CA ILE A 56 3.09 -5.58 3.36
C ILE A 56 2.09 -4.98 4.35
N SER A 57 1.84 -3.68 4.27
CA SER A 57 0.88 -2.97 5.13
C SER A 57 -0.55 -3.43 4.88
N GLY A 58 -0.94 -3.63 3.61
CA GLY A 58 -2.25 -4.16 3.24
C GLY A 58 -2.49 -5.57 3.77
N PHE A 59 -1.50 -6.46 3.66
CA PHE A 59 -1.55 -7.80 4.25
C PHE A 59 -1.57 -7.75 5.77
N TRP A 60 -0.78 -6.88 6.41
CA TRP A 60 -0.76 -6.71 7.85
C TRP A 60 -2.13 -6.26 8.37
N ASN A 61 -2.76 -5.27 7.73
CA ASN A 61 -4.09 -4.80 8.10
C ASN A 61 -5.14 -5.91 7.94
N THR A 62 -5.12 -6.63 6.83
CA THR A 62 -5.98 -7.80 6.64
C THR A 62 -5.78 -8.85 7.74
N TYR A 63 -4.54 -9.16 8.12
CA TYR A 63 -4.26 -10.09 9.21
C TYR A 63 -4.79 -9.59 10.57
N LYS A 64 -4.61 -8.30 10.87
CA LYS A 64 -5.14 -7.68 12.09
C LYS A 64 -6.67 -7.72 12.13
N ASP A 65 -7.33 -7.45 11.01
CA ASP A 65 -8.79 -7.49 10.92
C ASP A 65 -9.33 -8.91 11.09
N LEU A 66 -8.72 -9.90 10.42
CA LEU A 66 -9.09 -11.31 10.58
C LEU A 66 -8.89 -11.79 12.03
N LYS A 67 -7.82 -11.35 12.69
CA LYS A 67 -7.55 -11.68 14.10
C LYS A 67 -8.52 -11.02 15.09
N ARG A 68 -9.14 -9.89 14.74
CA ARG A 68 -10.19 -9.24 15.56
C ARG A 68 -11.56 -9.90 15.40
N LEU A 69 -11.77 -10.59 14.29
CA LEU A 69 -13.02 -11.27 13.94
C LEU A 69 -13.04 -12.75 14.36
N SER A 70 -11.87 -13.34 14.67
CA SER A 70 -11.71 -14.69 15.24
C SER A 70 -11.70 -14.64 16.76
#